data_AF-A0A355UZD8-F1
#
_entry.id   AF-A0A355UZD8-F1
#
_cell.length_a   1.000
_cell.length_b   1.000
_cell.length_c   1.000
_cell.angle_alpha   90.00
_cell.angle_beta   90.00
_cell.angle_gamma   90.00
#
_symmetry.space_group_name_H-M   'P 1'
#
loop_
_entity.id
_entity.type
_entity.pdbx_description
1 polymer ?
#
loop_
_entity_poly.entity_id
_entity_poly.type
_entity_poly.pdbx_seq_one_letter_code
_entity_poly.pdbx_strand_id
1 'polypeptide(L)'
;MNIKEKLKKHNKKTISLEEIKDFCKTTETSEIYPIVTDLYNSKNLVPVKSSGVNGNKKYPMYIKYKIVFYDNTVETEQEIGVLHPLLLKNGYLKNHIDKYVKYRKEIQDLNSFLFQNNDLSVFVSKKERSFEIFNEEKMLENSEFLNMLAKIGINEYTLAFYNTPEYCFHDYIPLKKDEMTILILENKDIWFNLRRMMFEESSSVIFGTKIDGVLYGEGKKIAGKNYLSQYCEYMNCRNIRFLYWGDIDREGLNIYCSLLRNSGLCNISLFVPAYEKMLELSLTKIIPDSNDKRNIMEDYNDIISSISPDYQKILKKSLEDNKRIPQEIINFKWLKEHME
;
A
#
# COMPACT_ATOMS: atom_id res chain seq x y z
N MET A 1 20.50 -47.85 -4.94
CA MET A 1 20.22 -46.40 -5.03
C MET A 1 19.07 -46.10 -4.07
N ASN A 2 19.31 -45.25 -3.08
CA ASN A 2 18.36 -44.94 -2.01
C ASN A 2 17.13 -44.25 -2.63
N ILE A 3 15.91 -44.56 -2.17
CA ILE A 3 14.68 -43.94 -2.68
C ILE A 3 14.75 -42.41 -2.65
N LYS A 4 15.42 -41.84 -1.63
CA LYS A 4 15.64 -40.39 -1.53
C LYS A 4 16.43 -39.83 -2.72
N GLU A 5 17.44 -40.53 -3.22
CA GLU A 5 18.22 -40.10 -4.38
C GLU A 5 17.40 -40.16 -5.68
N LYS A 6 16.55 -41.18 -5.83
CA LYS A 6 15.64 -41.30 -6.97
C LYS A 6 14.60 -40.18 -6.96
N LEU A 7 14.06 -39.84 -5.79
CA LEU A 7 13.11 -38.74 -5.64
C LEU A 7 13.76 -37.36 -5.87
N LYS A 8 15.02 -37.15 -5.44
CA LYS A 8 15.78 -35.92 -5.76
C LYS A 8 15.98 -35.74 -7.26
N LYS A 9 16.18 -36.84 -8.01
CA LYS A 9 16.34 -36.83 -9.48
C LYS A 9 15.01 -36.89 -10.24
N HIS A 10 13.87 -36.85 -9.56
CA HIS A 10 12.57 -36.93 -10.19
C HIS A 10 12.18 -35.60 -10.85
N ASN A 11 11.87 -35.63 -12.15
CA ASN A 11 11.63 -34.42 -12.94
C ASN A 11 10.38 -33.62 -12.53
N LYS A 12 9.40 -34.22 -11.85
CA LYS A 12 8.16 -33.53 -11.42
C LYS A 12 8.20 -33.20 -9.92
N LYS A 13 7.62 -32.06 -9.54
CA LYS A 13 7.43 -31.63 -8.14
C LYS A 13 6.43 -32.47 -7.34
N THR A 14 5.77 -33.42 -7.97
CA THR A 14 4.82 -34.34 -7.34
C THR A 14 5.08 -35.76 -7.83
N ILE A 15 4.77 -36.75 -6.98
CA ILE A 15 4.87 -38.17 -7.28
C ILE A 15 3.62 -38.89 -6.79
N SER A 16 3.12 -39.82 -7.60
CA SER A 16 2.02 -40.70 -7.25
C SER A 16 2.49 -41.88 -6.40
N LEU A 17 1.56 -42.49 -5.67
CA LEU A 17 1.86 -43.69 -4.89
C LEU A 17 2.39 -44.82 -5.78
N GLU A 18 1.90 -44.93 -7.03
CA GLU A 18 2.35 -45.93 -8.00
C GLU A 18 3.79 -45.69 -8.45
N GLU A 19 4.15 -44.44 -8.78
CA GLU A 19 5.55 -44.07 -9.09
C GLU A 19 6.48 -44.32 -7.88
N ILE A 20 6.00 -44.19 -6.63
CA ILE A 20 6.76 -44.59 -5.44
C ILE A 20 6.96 -46.11 -5.39
N LYS A 21 5.93 -46.90 -5.71
CA LYS A 21 6.03 -48.38 -5.79
C LYS A 21 7.09 -48.80 -6.81
N ASP A 22 7.07 -48.19 -7.98
CA ASP A 22 8.03 -48.41 -9.06
C ASP A 22 9.46 -48.07 -8.62
N PHE A 23 9.62 -46.97 -7.86
CA PHE A 23 10.91 -46.58 -7.31
C PHE A 23 11.45 -47.58 -6.28
N CYS A 24 10.57 -48.18 -5.48
CA CYS A 24 10.90 -49.23 -4.53
C CYS A 24 11.06 -50.62 -5.18
N LYS A 25 10.60 -50.80 -6.43
CA LYS A 25 10.53 -52.11 -7.12
C LYS A 25 9.71 -53.16 -6.36
N THR A 26 8.69 -52.73 -5.63
CA THR A 26 7.75 -53.62 -4.92
C THR A 26 6.34 -53.07 -5.08
N THR A 27 5.37 -53.96 -5.21
CA THR A 27 3.94 -53.62 -5.22
C THR A 27 3.28 -53.92 -3.87
N GLU A 28 4.02 -54.51 -2.92
CA GLU A 28 3.51 -54.89 -1.61
C GLU A 28 3.27 -53.68 -0.72
N THR A 29 2.00 -53.48 -0.34
CA THR A 29 1.60 -52.30 0.44
C THR A 29 2.22 -52.31 1.84
N SER A 30 2.47 -53.48 2.42
CA SER A 30 3.15 -53.66 3.71
C SER A 30 4.59 -53.16 3.71
N GLU A 31 5.29 -53.25 2.58
CA GLU A 31 6.69 -52.83 2.45
C GLU A 31 6.80 -51.34 2.14
N ILE A 32 5.85 -50.79 1.38
CA ILE A 32 5.84 -49.38 0.96
C ILE A 32 5.38 -48.46 2.09
N TYR A 33 4.44 -48.91 2.91
CA TYR A 33 3.86 -48.12 4.00
C TYR A 33 4.90 -47.52 4.97
N PRO A 34 5.87 -48.28 5.53
CA PRO A 34 6.88 -47.70 6.40
C PRO A 34 7.76 -46.67 5.66
N ILE A 35 8.10 -46.91 4.39
CA ILE A 35 8.94 -46.00 3.60
C ILE A 35 8.23 -44.66 3.37
N VAL A 36 6.95 -44.69 2.98
CA VAL A 36 6.14 -43.49 2.77
C VAL A 36 5.91 -42.76 4.09
N THR A 37 5.68 -43.50 5.17
CA THR A 37 5.52 -42.95 6.52
C THR A 37 6.79 -42.22 6.97
N ASP A 38 7.96 -42.81 6.75
CA ASP A 38 9.25 -42.19 7.07
C ASP A 38 9.50 -40.93 6.25
N LEU A 39 9.22 -40.97 4.95
CA LEU A 39 9.35 -39.80 4.07
C LEU A 39 8.34 -38.69 4.41
N TYR A 40 7.15 -39.05 4.88
CA TYR A 40 6.15 -38.11 5.37
C TYR A 40 6.59 -37.48 6.70
N ASN A 41 7.03 -38.29 7.67
CA ASN A 41 7.50 -37.83 8.98
C ASN A 41 8.74 -36.94 8.88
N SER A 42 9.66 -37.27 7.97
CA SER A 42 10.83 -36.43 7.64
C SER A 42 10.49 -35.22 6.76
N LYS A 43 9.21 -34.95 6.51
CA LYS A 43 8.69 -33.86 5.66
C LYS A 43 9.24 -33.87 4.23
N ASN A 44 9.78 -35.00 3.76
CA ASN A 44 10.24 -35.17 2.39
C ASN A 44 9.11 -35.40 1.40
N LEU A 45 7.94 -35.81 1.89
CA LEU A 45 6.70 -35.91 1.14
C LEU A 45 5.57 -35.18 1.86
N VAL A 46 4.85 -34.32 1.13
CA VAL A 46 3.65 -33.64 1.64
C VAL A 46 2.43 -34.14 0.88
N PRO A 47 1.36 -34.61 1.54
CA PRO A 47 0.22 -35.21 0.87
C PRO A 47 -0.59 -34.17 0.09
N VAL A 48 -0.97 -34.54 -1.13
CA VAL A 48 -1.93 -33.77 -1.92
C VAL A 48 -3.33 -34.22 -1.50
N LYS A 49 -3.92 -33.54 -0.52
CA LYS A 49 -5.19 -33.96 0.12
C LYS A 49 -6.33 -34.18 -0.88
N SER A 50 -6.41 -33.39 -1.95
CA SER A 50 -7.42 -33.53 -3.00
C SER A 50 -7.30 -34.80 -3.84
N SER A 51 -6.16 -35.52 -3.76
CA SER A 51 -5.96 -36.77 -4.49
C SER A 51 -6.61 -38.00 -3.83
N GLY A 52 -7.12 -37.87 -2.60
CA GLY A 52 -7.67 -38.99 -1.84
C GLY A 52 -6.62 -39.98 -1.33
N VAL A 53 -7.08 -41.12 -0.82
CA VAL A 53 -6.26 -42.19 -0.23
C VAL A 53 -6.42 -43.50 -0.99
N ASN A 54 -5.47 -44.41 -0.84
CA ASN A 54 -5.40 -45.71 -1.50
C ASN A 54 -6.52 -46.72 -1.15
N GLY A 55 -7.47 -46.35 -0.29
CA GLY A 55 -8.58 -47.23 0.13
C GLY A 55 -8.18 -48.37 1.08
N ASN A 56 -6.90 -48.53 1.42
CA ASN A 56 -6.44 -49.59 2.32
C ASN A 56 -6.59 -49.17 3.78
N LYS A 57 -7.47 -49.85 4.53
CA LYS A 57 -7.74 -49.54 5.95
C LYS A 57 -6.57 -49.86 6.89
N LYS A 58 -5.74 -50.84 6.55
CA LYS A 58 -4.60 -51.27 7.38
C LYS A 58 -3.37 -50.40 7.14
N TYR A 59 -3.17 -49.93 5.91
CA TYR A 59 -2.02 -49.11 5.49
C TYR A 59 -2.49 -47.88 4.69
N PRO A 60 -3.11 -46.90 5.35
CA PRO A 60 -3.69 -45.75 4.67
C PRO A 60 -2.60 -44.80 4.16
N MET A 61 -2.58 -44.57 2.85
CA MET A 61 -1.64 -43.64 2.19
C MET A 61 -2.38 -42.77 1.18
N TYR A 62 -1.94 -41.53 1.01
CA TYR A 62 -2.45 -40.66 -0.05
C TYR A 62 -2.03 -41.15 -1.43
N ILE A 63 -2.87 -40.92 -2.43
CA ILE A 63 -2.60 -41.34 -3.82
C ILE A 63 -1.48 -40.49 -4.43
N LYS A 64 -1.30 -39.25 -3.99
CA LYS A 64 -0.28 -38.34 -4.52
C LYS A 64 0.38 -37.51 -3.43
N TYR A 65 1.68 -37.31 -3.59
CA TYR A 65 2.51 -36.49 -2.72
C TYR A 65 3.24 -35.42 -3.52
N LYS A 66 3.50 -34.28 -2.88
CA LYS A 66 4.47 -33.29 -3.33
C LYS A 66 5.86 -33.72 -2.84
N ILE A 67 6.83 -33.74 -3.75
CA ILE A 67 8.21 -34.04 -3.44
C ILE A 67 8.85 -32.80 -2.83
N VAL A 68 9.45 -32.96 -1.65
CA VAL A 68 9.99 -31.89 -0.84
C VAL A 68 11.39 -32.28 -0.35
N PHE A 69 12.39 -32.17 -1.21
CA PHE A 69 13.78 -32.28 -0.79
C PHE A 69 14.35 -30.88 -0.64
N TYR A 70 14.60 -30.50 0.61
CA TYR A 70 15.55 -29.45 0.91
C TYR A 70 16.90 -30.13 1.07
N ASP A 71 17.99 -29.47 0.68
CA ASP A 71 19.32 -29.87 1.12
C ASP A 71 19.45 -29.53 2.61
N ASN A 72 18.73 -30.29 3.44
CA ASN A 72 18.88 -30.28 4.88
C ASN A 72 20.10 -31.13 5.22
N THR A 73 21.27 -30.52 5.09
CA THR A 73 22.53 -31.09 5.57
C THR A 73 22.68 -30.78 7.06
N VAL A 74 23.51 -31.56 7.75
CA VAL A 74 23.94 -31.23 9.11
C VAL A 74 24.53 -29.81 9.15
N GLU A 75 25.16 -29.36 8.07
CA GLU A 75 25.69 -28.00 7.91
C GLU A 75 24.57 -26.95 7.95
N THR A 76 23.43 -27.16 7.28
CA THR A 76 22.29 -26.22 7.32
C THR A 76 21.72 -26.07 8.74
N GLU A 77 21.61 -27.17 9.48
CA GLU A 77 21.15 -27.13 10.88
C GLU A 77 22.16 -26.43 11.80
N GLN A 78 23.45 -26.65 11.57
CA GLN A 78 24.53 -25.96 12.28
C GLN A 78 24.53 -24.45 11.99
N GLU A 79 24.36 -24.06 10.73
CA GLU A 79 24.26 -22.65 10.35
C GLU A 79 23.09 -21.95 11.01
N ILE A 80 21.90 -22.57 11.03
CA ILE A 80 20.76 -22.04 11.77
C ILE A 80 21.12 -21.98 13.26
N GLY A 81 21.81 -22.99 13.79
CA GLY A 81 22.21 -23.05 15.20
C GLY A 81 23.07 -21.89 15.70
N VAL A 82 23.80 -21.20 14.81
CA VAL A 82 24.72 -20.10 15.15
C VAL A 82 24.20 -18.71 14.76
N LEU A 83 22.96 -18.59 14.30
CA LEU A 83 22.35 -17.29 13.99
C LEU A 83 22.15 -16.44 15.25
N HIS A 84 21.99 -15.14 15.04
CA HIS A 84 21.71 -14.15 16.06
C HIS A 84 20.49 -14.57 16.91
N PRO A 85 20.49 -14.37 18.25
CA PRO A 85 19.40 -14.80 19.13
C PRO A 85 18.00 -14.34 18.69
N LEU A 86 17.89 -13.16 18.07
CA LEU A 86 16.62 -12.67 17.52
C LEU A 86 16.08 -13.56 16.39
N LEU A 87 16.94 -14.08 15.51
CA LEU A 87 16.55 -14.99 14.44
C LEU A 87 16.14 -16.38 14.97
N LEU A 88 16.59 -16.73 16.18
CA LEU A 88 16.32 -18.01 16.84
C LEU A 88 15.21 -17.96 17.89
N LYS A 89 14.70 -16.76 18.21
CA LYS A 89 13.83 -16.46 19.36
C LYS A 89 12.70 -17.46 19.59
N ASN A 90 12.06 -17.95 18.52
CA ASN A 90 10.93 -18.88 18.61
C ASN A 90 11.14 -20.18 17.82
N GLY A 91 12.37 -20.46 17.38
CA GLY A 91 12.70 -21.67 16.62
C GLY A 91 12.05 -21.78 15.24
N TYR A 92 11.45 -20.71 14.69
CA TYR A 92 10.75 -20.76 13.40
C TYR A 92 11.65 -21.29 12.28
N LEU A 93 12.88 -20.78 12.13
CA LEU A 93 13.81 -21.22 11.09
C LEU A 93 14.21 -22.70 11.22
N LYS A 94 14.37 -23.21 12.45
CA LYS A 94 14.63 -24.64 12.71
C LYS A 94 13.44 -25.52 12.28
N ASN A 95 12.21 -25.02 12.45
CA ASN A 95 11.00 -25.74 12.05
C ASN A 95 10.67 -25.61 10.55
N HIS A 96 11.25 -24.61 9.89
CA HIS A 96 11.01 -24.21 8.50
C HIS A 96 12.32 -24.03 7.73
N ILE A 97 13.12 -25.10 7.70
CA ILE A 97 14.44 -25.13 7.03
C ILE A 97 14.30 -24.78 5.54
N ASP A 98 13.16 -25.09 4.93
CA ASP A 98 12.82 -24.71 3.57
C ASP A 98 12.89 -23.21 3.31
N LYS A 99 12.41 -22.43 4.28
CA LYS A 99 12.43 -20.98 4.23
C LYS A 99 13.83 -20.44 4.46
N TYR A 100 14.59 -21.07 5.35
CA TYR A 100 16.00 -20.74 5.53
C TYR A 100 16.80 -20.96 4.25
N VAL A 101 16.71 -22.15 3.64
CA VAL A 101 17.45 -22.47 2.39
C VAL A 101 17.07 -21.52 1.26
N LYS A 102 15.78 -21.17 1.13
CA LYS A 102 15.31 -20.24 0.10
C LYS A 102 15.88 -18.82 0.24
N TYR A 103 16.02 -18.33 1.47
CA TYR A 103 16.49 -16.97 1.77
C TYR A 103 17.83 -16.99 2.53
N ARG A 104 18.69 -17.98 2.24
CA ARG A 104 19.89 -18.25 3.03
C ARG A 104 20.83 -17.05 3.04
N LYS A 105 21.06 -16.45 1.87
CA LYS A 105 21.89 -15.26 1.73
C LYS A 105 21.33 -14.11 2.56
N GLU A 106 20.04 -13.81 2.39
CA GLU A 106 19.40 -12.67 3.05
C GLU A 106 19.32 -12.86 4.57
N ILE A 107 19.10 -14.08 5.05
CA ILE A 107 19.15 -14.39 6.49
C ILE A 107 20.57 -14.22 7.04
N GLN A 108 21.61 -14.58 6.27
CA GLN A 108 23.01 -14.39 6.69
C GLN A 108 23.44 -12.91 6.66
N ASP A 109 22.96 -12.15 5.67
CA ASP A 109 23.13 -10.70 5.59
C ASP A 109 22.49 -10.03 6.81
N LEU A 110 21.22 -10.37 7.11
CA LEU A 110 20.53 -9.91 8.31
C LEU A 110 21.20 -10.36 9.61
N ASN A 111 21.70 -11.60 9.67
CA ASN A 111 22.44 -12.12 10.81
C ASN A 111 23.67 -11.26 11.10
N SER A 112 24.46 -10.97 10.07
CA SER A 112 25.66 -10.14 10.17
C SER A 112 25.31 -8.73 10.64
N PHE A 113 24.27 -8.14 10.05
CA PHE A 113 23.76 -6.82 10.44
C PHE A 113 23.35 -6.75 11.92
N LEU A 114 22.66 -7.77 12.43
CA LEU A 114 22.22 -7.79 13.83
C LEU A 114 23.40 -7.89 14.83
N PHE A 115 24.51 -8.54 14.44
CA PHE A 115 25.71 -8.61 15.27
C PHE A 115 26.58 -7.36 15.25
N GLN A 116 26.44 -6.50 14.24
CA GLN A 116 27.28 -5.31 14.06
C GLN A 116 27.00 -4.17 15.05
N ASN A 117 26.02 -4.32 15.97
CA ASN A 117 25.62 -3.27 16.93
C ASN A 117 25.35 -1.91 16.25
N ASN A 118 24.66 -1.95 15.11
CA ASN A 118 24.27 -0.74 14.40
C ASN A 118 23.39 0.17 15.27
N ASP A 119 23.55 1.48 15.11
CA ASP A 119 22.68 2.44 15.78
C ASP A 119 21.29 2.40 15.14
N LEU A 120 20.34 1.81 15.86
CA LEU A 120 18.92 1.72 15.48
C LEU A 120 18.06 2.77 16.21
N SER A 121 18.68 3.81 16.79
CA SER A 121 17.95 4.93 17.38
C SER A 121 17.25 5.81 16.34
N VAL A 122 17.73 5.78 15.09
CA VAL A 122 17.19 6.55 13.97
C VAL A 122 16.49 5.61 12.99
N PHE A 123 15.24 5.92 12.67
CA PHE A 123 14.49 5.23 11.62
C PHE A 123 14.88 5.79 10.26
N VAL A 124 15.13 4.90 9.29
CA VAL A 124 15.41 5.25 7.88
C VAL A 124 14.31 4.75 6.96
N SER A 125 14.30 5.14 5.69
CA SER A 125 13.30 4.59 4.78
C SER A 125 13.49 3.08 4.59
N LYS A 126 12.39 2.37 4.36
CA LYS A 126 12.40 0.93 4.10
C LYS A 126 13.40 0.50 3.03
N LYS A 127 13.57 1.30 1.96
CA LYS A 127 14.52 1.00 0.88
C LYS A 127 15.97 1.19 1.30
N GLU A 128 16.26 2.26 2.04
CA GLU A 128 17.59 2.48 2.62
C GLU A 128 17.97 1.34 3.55
N ARG A 129 17.09 0.96 4.48
CA ARG A 129 17.33 -0.18 5.38
C ARG A 129 17.49 -1.49 4.62
N SER A 130 16.68 -1.70 3.58
CA SER A 130 16.80 -2.90 2.74
C SER A 130 18.16 -2.95 2.04
N PHE A 131 18.62 -1.84 1.46
CA PHE A 131 19.90 -1.78 0.80
C PHE A 131 21.07 -1.94 1.78
N GLU A 132 21.01 -1.29 2.94
CA GLU A 132 22.00 -1.40 4.01
C GLU A 132 22.21 -2.85 4.47
N ILE A 133 21.11 -3.60 4.66
CA ILE A 133 21.19 -4.98 5.14
C ILE A 133 21.56 -5.93 3.99
N PHE A 134 20.86 -5.85 2.84
CA PHE A 134 20.86 -6.92 1.82
C PHE A 134 21.63 -6.56 0.54
N ASN A 135 22.15 -5.33 0.42
CA ASN A 135 22.62 -4.74 -0.84
C ASN A 135 21.57 -4.82 -1.97
N GLU A 136 20.28 -4.76 -1.60
CA GLU A 136 19.14 -4.80 -2.51
C GLU A 136 18.00 -3.94 -1.93
N GLU A 137 17.55 -2.91 -2.66
CA GLU A 137 16.61 -1.88 -2.20
C GLU A 137 15.19 -2.40 -1.85
N LYS A 138 14.76 -3.48 -2.49
CA LYS A 138 13.39 -4.03 -2.45
C LYS A 138 13.30 -5.36 -1.73
N MET A 139 14.37 -5.85 -1.11
CA MET A 139 14.30 -7.09 -0.33
C MET A 139 13.26 -7.01 0.80
N LEU A 140 13.16 -5.87 1.49
CA LEU A 140 12.10 -5.63 2.47
C LEU A 140 10.72 -5.39 1.85
N GLU A 141 10.57 -5.30 0.51
CA GLU A 141 9.27 -5.28 -0.17
C GLU A 141 8.78 -6.69 -0.53
N ASN A 142 9.61 -7.73 -0.36
CA ASN A 142 9.23 -9.11 -0.61
C ASN A 142 8.25 -9.62 0.45
N SER A 143 6.96 -9.70 0.09
CA SER A 143 5.89 -10.09 1.03
C SER A 143 6.10 -11.46 1.67
N GLU A 144 6.69 -12.43 0.96
CA GLU A 144 6.95 -13.75 1.54
C GLU A 144 8.07 -13.71 2.58
N PHE A 145 9.14 -12.95 2.31
CA PHE A 145 10.25 -12.75 3.24
C PHE A 145 9.83 -11.94 4.46
N LEU A 146 9.10 -10.83 4.29
CA LEU A 146 8.55 -10.05 5.41
C LEU A 146 7.63 -10.89 6.29
N ASN A 147 6.76 -11.71 5.69
CA ASN A 147 5.90 -12.61 6.46
C ASN A 147 6.70 -13.63 7.28
N MET A 148 7.85 -14.08 6.77
CA MET A 148 8.77 -14.93 7.53
C MET A 148 9.39 -14.16 8.71
N LEU A 149 9.90 -12.95 8.48
CA LEU A 149 10.46 -12.10 9.54
C LEU A 149 9.43 -11.79 10.62
N ALA A 150 8.21 -11.43 10.22
CA ALA A 150 7.10 -11.17 11.15
C ALA A 150 6.78 -12.40 12.02
N LYS A 151 6.82 -13.62 11.45
CA LYS A 151 6.64 -14.87 12.22
C LYS A 151 7.78 -15.15 13.18
N ILE A 152 9.00 -14.66 12.93
CA ILE A 152 10.13 -14.72 13.86
C ILE A 152 9.98 -13.65 14.96
N GLY A 153 9.23 -12.58 14.68
CA GLY A 153 9.03 -11.42 15.55
C GLY A 153 9.93 -10.24 15.21
N ILE A 154 10.46 -10.20 13.98
CA ILE A 154 11.22 -9.07 13.44
C ILE A 154 10.26 -8.22 12.60
N ASN A 155 10.20 -6.93 12.92
CA ASN A 155 9.31 -5.96 12.29
C ASN A 155 10.03 -4.62 12.03
N GLU A 156 9.31 -3.63 11.54
CA GLU A 156 9.80 -2.28 11.23
C GLU A 156 10.47 -1.58 12.42
N TYR A 157 9.99 -1.82 13.65
CA TYR A 157 10.61 -1.28 14.86
C TYR A 157 11.91 -2.01 15.22
N THR A 158 11.98 -3.31 14.95
CA THR A 158 13.18 -4.12 15.19
C THR A 158 14.32 -3.71 14.27
N LEU A 159 14.00 -3.34 13.03
CA LEU A 159 14.96 -2.92 12.01
C LEU A 159 15.01 -1.40 11.82
N ALA A 160 14.34 -0.63 12.67
CA ALA A 160 14.24 0.83 12.62
C ALA A 160 14.09 1.38 11.19
N PHE A 161 12.97 1.05 10.54
CA PHE A 161 12.59 1.65 9.24
C PHE A 161 11.14 2.12 9.20
N TYR A 162 10.84 3.08 8.33
CA TYR A 162 9.47 3.53 8.04
C TYR A 162 9.09 3.30 6.56
N ASN A 163 7.79 3.19 6.29
CA ASN A 163 7.28 3.16 4.92
C ASN A 163 7.17 4.58 4.37
N THR A 164 7.59 4.79 3.13
CA THR A 164 7.28 6.01 2.39
C THR A 164 5.84 5.94 1.88
N PRO A 165 5.10 7.07 1.81
CA PRO A 165 3.78 7.09 1.18
C PRO A 165 3.82 6.54 -0.24
N GLU A 166 2.76 5.84 -0.65
CA GLU A 166 2.62 5.34 -2.02
C GLU A 166 2.52 6.50 -3.03
N TYR A 167 1.92 7.60 -2.61
CA TYR A 167 1.81 8.83 -3.40
C TYR A 167 2.24 10.04 -2.57
N CYS A 168 3.16 10.83 -3.12
CA CYS A 168 3.62 12.09 -2.53
C CYS A 168 2.91 13.26 -3.23
N PHE A 169 2.12 14.01 -2.47
CA PHE A 169 1.47 15.21 -2.97
C PHE A 169 2.46 16.37 -3.13
N HIS A 170 2.18 17.27 -4.06
CA HIS A 170 2.85 18.57 -4.12
C HIS A 170 2.15 19.53 -3.16
N ASP A 171 2.69 19.65 -1.95
CA ASP A 171 2.22 20.59 -0.95
C ASP A 171 3.11 21.82 -0.81
N TYR A 172 2.56 22.86 -0.20
CA TYR A 172 3.32 23.98 0.31
C TYR A 172 2.71 24.43 1.64
N ILE A 173 3.49 24.23 2.70
CA ILE A 173 3.11 24.53 4.08
C ILE A 173 4.25 25.36 4.69
N PRO A 174 4.11 26.69 4.80
CA PRO A 174 5.18 27.56 5.31
C PRO A 174 5.66 27.17 6.70
N LEU A 175 4.74 26.73 7.56
CA LEU A 175 5.01 26.31 8.93
C LEU A 175 4.09 25.15 9.30
N LYS A 176 4.68 23.99 9.58
CA LYS A 176 3.96 22.83 10.10
C LYS A 176 3.50 23.10 11.53
N LYS A 177 2.22 22.82 11.82
CA LYS A 177 1.58 22.94 13.13
C LYS A 177 0.86 21.64 13.48
N ASP A 178 0.56 21.43 14.76
CA ASP A 178 -0.24 20.27 15.20
C ASP A 178 -1.67 20.31 14.66
N GLU A 179 -2.19 21.53 14.43
CA GLU A 179 -3.53 21.79 13.90
C GLU A 179 -3.40 22.70 12.69
N MET A 180 -3.89 22.23 11.53
CA MET A 180 -3.76 22.95 10.26
C MET A 180 -5.02 22.87 9.44
N THR A 181 -5.30 23.94 8.69
CA THR A 181 -6.25 23.95 7.58
C THR A 181 -5.49 23.91 6.26
N ILE A 182 -5.64 22.82 5.50
CA ILE A 182 -4.98 22.63 4.20
C ILE A 182 -6.02 22.73 3.09
N LEU A 183 -5.74 23.56 2.09
CA LEU A 183 -6.59 23.75 0.92
C LEU A 183 -6.09 22.87 -0.23
N ILE A 184 -6.88 21.86 -0.58
CA ILE A 184 -6.68 20.96 -1.71
C ILE A 184 -7.19 21.65 -2.98
N LEU A 185 -6.34 21.72 -4.00
CA LEU A 185 -6.61 22.38 -5.27
C LEU A 185 -6.49 21.41 -6.43
N GLU A 186 -7.53 21.31 -7.25
CA GLU A 186 -7.55 20.39 -8.40
C GLU A 186 -6.55 20.80 -9.48
N ASN A 187 -6.48 22.10 -9.80
CA ASN A 187 -5.68 22.64 -10.90
C ASN A 187 -4.32 23.19 -10.45
N LYS A 188 -3.31 23.06 -11.31
CA LYS A 188 -1.93 23.47 -11.02
C LYS A 188 -1.78 24.98 -10.90
N ASP A 189 -2.46 25.74 -11.75
CA ASP A 189 -2.26 27.19 -11.86
C ASP A 189 -2.80 27.93 -10.63
N ILE A 190 -3.98 27.54 -10.13
CA ILE A 190 -4.53 28.09 -8.89
C ILE A 190 -3.69 27.66 -7.67
N TRP A 191 -3.18 26.42 -7.64
CA TRP A 191 -2.25 25.98 -6.61
C TRP A 191 -0.98 26.81 -6.58
N PHE A 192 -0.39 27.07 -7.75
CA PHE A 192 0.80 27.89 -7.85
C PHE A 192 0.52 29.33 -7.41
N ASN A 193 -0.63 29.90 -7.77
CA ASN A 193 -1.04 31.24 -7.37
C ASN A 193 -1.21 31.38 -5.85
N LEU A 194 -1.89 30.44 -5.19
CA LEU A 194 -2.04 30.49 -3.73
C LEU A 194 -0.73 30.24 -3.00
N ARG A 195 0.07 29.25 -3.46
CA ARG A 195 1.44 29.05 -2.98
C ARG A 195 2.24 30.35 -3.06
N ARG A 196 2.15 31.05 -4.19
CA ARG A 196 2.83 32.31 -4.43
C ARG A 196 2.37 33.41 -3.47
N MET A 197 1.05 33.58 -3.26
CA MET A 197 0.52 34.53 -2.27
C MET A 197 1.05 34.24 -0.86
N MET A 198 1.05 32.96 -0.45
CA MET A 198 1.56 32.55 0.87
C MET A 198 3.07 32.73 1.02
N PHE A 199 3.85 32.53 -0.04
CA PHE A 199 5.32 32.64 0.01
C PHE A 199 5.81 34.09 -0.15
N GLU A 200 5.30 34.82 -1.15
CA GLU A 200 5.80 36.15 -1.51
C GLU A 200 5.15 37.26 -0.68
N GLU A 201 3.84 37.16 -0.43
CA GLU A 201 3.05 38.22 0.21
C GLU A 201 2.74 37.89 1.68
N SER A 202 3.13 36.70 2.16
CA SER A 202 2.74 36.16 3.48
C SER A 202 1.22 36.07 3.72
N SER A 203 0.43 36.16 2.65
CA SER A 203 -1.02 36.12 2.71
C SER A 203 -1.53 34.69 2.79
N SER A 204 -2.36 34.46 3.79
CA SER A 204 -2.82 33.12 4.18
C SER A 204 -4.28 33.10 4.61
N VAL A 205 -4.97 34.24 4.53
CA VAL A 205 -6.42 34.29 4.68
C VAL A 205 -7.05 34.51 3.31
N ILE A 206 -8.02 33.69 2.96
CA ILE A 206 -8.82 33.83 1.74
C ILE A 206 -10.29 33.57 2.08
N PHE A 207 -11.20 34.43 1.62
CA PHE A 207 -12.62 34.38 1.99
C PHE A 207 -12.84 34.31 3.52
N GLY A 208 -12.03 35.06 4.29
CA GLY A 208 -12.07 35.05 5.76
C GLY A 208 -11.63 33.73 6.42
N THR A 209 -11.14 32.77 5.64
CA THR A 209 -10.67 31.48 6.15
C THR A 209 -9.15 31.46 6.18
N LYS A 210 -8.56 31.15 7.34
CA LYS A 210 -7.12 30.95 7.47
C LYS A 210 -6.72 29.61 6.86
N ILE A 211 -5.77 29.65 5.95
CA ILE A 211 -5.17 28.50 5.25
C ILE A 211 -3.71 28.39 5.69
N ASP A 212 -3.35 27.26 6.28
CA ASP A 212 -1.98 26.97 6.73
C ASP A 212 -1.12 26.32 5.65
N GLY A 213 -1.76 25.75 4.62
CA GLY A 213 -1.08 25.08 3.52
C GLY A 213 -1.96 24.87 2.30
N VAL A 214 -1.32 24.65 1.15
CA VAL A 214 -1.98 24.26 -0.09
C VAL A 214 -1.45 22.92 -0.58
N LEU A 215 -2.33 22.11 -1.15
CA LEU A 215 -2.01 20.77 -1.67
C LEU A 215 -2.55 20.63 -3.09
N TYR A 216 -1.69 20.26 -4.04
CA TYR A 216 -2.10 20.03 -5.42
C TYR A 216 -2.67 18.62 -5.60
N GLY A 217 -3.93 18.54 -6.02
CA GLY A 217 -4.69 17.29 -6.11
C GLY A 217 -4.47 16.47 -7.39
N GLU A 218 -3.93 17.06 -8.47
CA GLU A 218 -3.69 16.37 -9.75
C GLU A 218 -4.92 15.64 -10.30
N GLY A 219 -6.09 16.28 -10.25
CA GLY A 219 -7.36 15.71 -10.71
C GLY A 219 -7.74 14.45 -9.91
N LYS A 220 -7.92 13.31 -10.58
CA LYS A 220 -8.35 12.05 -9.92
C LYS A 220 -7.33 11.44 -8.96
N LYS A 221 -6.06 11.86 -8.99
CA LYS A 221 -5.02 11.26 -8.15
C LYS A 221 -5.26 11.51 -6.65
N ILE A 222 -5.73 12.70 -6.27
CA ILE A 222 -6.09 13.00 -4.86
C ILE A 222 -7.13 12.03 -4.31
N ALA A 223 -8.04 11.57 -5.17
CA ALA A 223 -9.07 10.61 -4.82
C ALA A 223 -8.58 9.15 -4.87
N GLY A 224 -7.27 8.90 -4.94
CA GLY A 224 -6.69 7.57 -4.82
C GLY A 224 -6.99 6.94 -3.46
N LYS A 225 -7.16 5.61 -3.42
CA LYS A 225 -7.54 4.90 -2.21
C LYS A 225 -6.47 5.06 -1.12
N ASN A 226 -6.85 5.59 0.04
CA ASN A 226 -5.97 5.83 1.20
C ASN A 226 -4.81 6.81 0.95
N TYR A 227 -4.72 7.50 -0.18
CA TYR A 227 -3.59 8.40 -0.44
C TYR A 227 -3.57 9.57 0.55
N LEU A 228 -4.72 10.21 0.78
CA LEU A 228 -4.81 11.30 1.75
C LEU A 228 -4.62 10.82 3.19
N SER A 229 -5.10 9.62 3.53
CA SER A 229 -4.87 9.02 4.85
C SER A 229 -3.38 8.76 5.11
N GLN A 230 -2.66 8.21 4.13
CA GLN A 230 -1.20 8.02 4.20
C GLN A 230 -0.47 9.36 4.32
N TYR A 231 -0.95 10.39 3.62
CA TYR A 231 -0.41 11.75 3.76
C TYR A 231 -0.61 12.28 5.20
N CYS A 232 -1.77 12.09 5.81
CA CYS A 232 -2.01 12.47 7.21
C CYS A 232 -1.09 11.73 8.19
N GLU A 233 -0.92 10.42 8.00
CA GLU A 233 0.00 9.59 8.80
C GLU A 233 1.43 10.12 8.69
N TYR A 234 1.88 10.43 7.47
CA TYR A 234 3.20 11.00 7.22
C TYR A 234 3.37 12.39 7.84
N MET A 235 2.36 13.25 7.72
CA MET A 235 2.37 14.58 8.31
C MET A 235 2.40 14.51 9.83
N ASN A 236 1.88 13.44 10.46
CA ASN A 236 1.92 13.20 11.90
C ASN A 236 1.51 14.46 12.71
N CYS A 237 0.37 15.04 12.34
CA CYS A 237 -0.24 16.19 13.01
C CYS A 237 -1.47 15.72 13.78
N ARG A 238 -1.83 16.40 14.88
CA ARG A 238 -2.98 16.03 15.71
C ARG A 238 -4.29 16.13 14.94
N ASN A 239 -4.45 17.18 14.14
CA ASN A 239 -5.65 17.42 13.37
C ASN A 239 -5.33 18.18 12.08
N ILE A 240 -5.82 17.67 10.95
CA ILE A 240 -5.75 18.37 9.66
C ILE A 240 -7.17 18.49 9.12
N ARG A 241 -7.62 19.73 8.93
CA ARG A 241 -8.86 20.03 8.21
C ARG A 241 -8.52 20.28 6.76
N PHE A 242 -9.09 19.48 5.87
CA PHE A 242 -8.96 19.69 4.43
C PHE A 242 -10.17 20.44 3.88
N LEU A 243 -9.88 21.44 3.06
CA LEU A 243 -10.86 22.14 2.26
C LEU A 243 -10.61 21.78 0.80
N TYR A 244 -11.61 21.30 0.07
CA TYR A 244 -11.47 20.99 -1.35
C TYR A 244 -11.97 22.14 -2.22
N TRP A 245 -11.16 22.57 -3.17
CA TRP A 245 -11.54 23.51 -4.21
C TRP A 245 -11.10 22.94 -5.57
N GLY A 246 -12.08 22.61 -6.41
CA GLY A 246 -11.90 22.14 -7.78
C GLY A 246 -12.78 22.89 -8.76
N ASP A 247 -12.82 22.41 -10.00
CA ASP A 247 -13.69 22.99 -11.03
C ASP A 247 -15.17 22.70 -10.72
N ILE A 248 -16.07 23.59 -11.15
CA ILE A 248 -17.50 23.31 -11.14
C ILE A 248 -17.86 22.71 -12.49
N ASP A 249 -17.70 21.40 -12.56
CA ASP A 249 -18.31 20.53 -13.56
C ASP A 249 -18.56 19.15 -12.95
N ARG A 250 -19.07 18.20 -13.75
CA ARG A 250 -19.34 16.84 -13.26
C ARG A 250 -18.07 16.11 -12.84
N GLU A 251 -16.96 16.34 -13.52
CA GLU A 251 -15.70 15.65 -13.21
C GLU A 251 -15.09 16.15 -11.90
N GLY A 252 -15.01 17.46 -11.70
CA GLY A 252 -14.50 18.07 -10.47
C GLY A 252 -15.32 17.66 -9.24
N LEU A 253 -16.65 17.63 -9.36
CA LEU A 253 -17.53 17.17 -8.27
C LEU A 253 -17.42 15.65 -8.02
N ASN A 254 -17.29 14.83 -9.07
CA ASN A 254 -17.06 13.39 -8.92
C ASN A 254 -15.70 13.09 -8.25
N ILE A 255 -14.66 13.91 -8.50
CA ILE A 255 -13.37 13.81 -7.80
C ILE A 255 -13.59 14.07 -6.31
N TYR A 256 -14.32 15.12 -5.94
CA TYR A 256 -14.63 15.40 -4.53
C TYR A 256 -15.40 14.26 -3.86
N CYS A 257 -16.45 13.72 -4.50
CA CYS A 257 -17.20 12.60 -3.94
C CYS A 257 -16.33 11.33 -3.79
N SER A 258 -15.45 11.07 -4.77
CA SER A 258 -14.48 9.99 -4.69
C SER A 258 -13.46 10.20 -3.57
N LEU A 259 -13.02 11.45 -3.37
CA LEU A 259 -12.12 11.83 -2.29
C LEU A 259 -12.76 11.55 -0.92
N LEU A 260 -14.02 11.95 -0.71
CA LEU A 260 -14.74 11.68 0.53
C LEU A 260 -14.82 10.18 0.83
N ARG A 261 -15.13 9.34 -0.17
CA ARG A 261 -15.19 7.87 0.01
C ARG A 261 -13.84 7.25 0.34
N ASN A 262 -12.77 7.74 -0.28
CA ASN A 262 -11.46 7.08 -0.27
C ASN A 262 -10.51 7.57 0.83
N SER A 263 -10.88 8.65 1.53
CA SER A 263 -10.02 9.28 2.55
C SER A 263 -10.29 8.81 3.98
N GLY A 264 -11.15 7.81 4.17
CA GLY A 264 -11.40 7.22 5.49
C GLY A 264 -11.92 8.22 6.52
N LEU A 265 -11.16 8.43 7.60
CA LEU A 265 -11.52 9.32 8.72
C LEU A 265 -11.01 10.76 8.56
N CYS A 266 -10.43 11.13 7.41
CA CYS A 266 -9.94 12.48 7.19
C CYS A 266 -11.08 13.51 7.24
N ASN A 267 -10.85 14.64 7.91
CA ASN A 267 -11.80 15.75 7.98
C ASN A 267 -11.73 16.58 6.69
N ILE A 268 -12.66 16.34 5.76
CA ILE A 268 -12.69 16.98 4.45
C ILE A 268 -14.04 17.63 4.22
N SER A 269 -14.04 18.87 3.76
CA SER A 269 -15.25 19.57 3.31
C SER A 269 -14.98 20.40 2.06
N LEU A 270 -16.01 20.78 1.32
CA LEU A 270 -15.87 21.76 0.25
C LEU A 270 -15.43 23.12 0.79
N PHE A 271 -14.63 23.82 0.01
CA PHE A 271 -14.35 25.23 0.25
C PHE A 271 -15.47 26.11 -0.31
N VAL A 272 -16.65 26.02 0.30
CA VAL A 272 -17.91 26.65 -0.15
C VAL A 272 -17.75 28.10 -0.60
N PRO A 273 -17.04 29.00 0.14
CA PRO A 273 -16.91 30.40 -0.29
C PRO A 273 -16.28 30.57 -1.68
N ALA A 274 -15.33 29.70 -2.05
CA ALA A 274 -14.73 29.74 -3.37
C ALA A 274 -15.70 29.29 -4.46
N TYR A 275 -16.49 28.24 -4.21
CA TYR A 275 -17.53 27.76 -5.13
C TYR A 275 -18.60 28.81 -5.38
N GLU A 276 -19.08 29.46 -4.31
CA GLU A 276 -20.06 30.55 -4.43
C GLU A 276 -19.50 31.72 -5.23
N LYS A 277 -18.23 32.10 -4.99
CA LYS A 277 -17.59 33.16 -5.76
C LYS A 277 -17.43 32.79 -7.24
N MET A 278 -17.11 31.53 -7.55
CA MET A 278 -17.06 31.05 -8.94
C MET A 278 -18.44 31.12 -9.61
N LEU A 279 -19.51 30.74 -8.91
CA LEU A 279 -20.88 30.82 -9.40
C LEU A 279 -21.30 32.28 -9.63
N GLU A 280 -21.00 33.19 -8.71
CA GLU A 280 -21.23 34.63 -8.87
C GLU A 280 -20.55 35.18 -10.13
N LEU A 281 -19.25 34.91 -10.29
CA LEU A 281 -18.47 35.39 -11.44
C LEU A 281 -18.97 34.77 -12.75
N SER A 282 -19.53 33.56 -12.70
CA SER A 282 -20.03 32.87 -13.89
C SER A 282 -21.23 33.56 -14.54
N LEU A 283 -22.01 34.33 -13.76
CA LEU A 283 -23.20 35.05 -14.25
C LEU A 283 -22.86 36.13 -15.28
N THR A 284 -21.62 36.61 -15.29
CA THR A 284 -21.17 37.71 -16.17
C THR A 284 -20.25 37.24 -17.29
N LYS A 285 -20.00 35.92 -17.40
CA LYS A 285 -19.05 35.35 -18.36
C LYS A 285 -19.71 34.30 -19.23
N ILE A 286 -19.17 34.12 -20.44
CA ILE A 286 -19.52 32.98 -21.30
C ILE A 286 -18.78 31.77 -20.76
N ILE A 287 -19.53 30.80 -20.23
CA ILE A 287 -18.98 29.59 -19.64
C ILE A 287 -18.87 28.50 -20.71
N PRO A 288 -17.69 27.86 -20.88
CA PRO A 288 -17.51 26.79 -21.85
C PRO A 288 -18.30 25.54 -21.45
N ASP A 289 -18.55 24.69 -22.44
CA ASP A 289 -19.06 23.34 -22.19
C ASP A 289 -17.96 22.46 -21.59
N SER A 290 -18.35 21.53 -20.72
CA SER A 290 -17.45 20.51 -20.21
C SER A 290 -17.12 19.49 -21.31
N ASN A 291 -15.88 19.01 -21.30
CA ASN A 291 -15.43 17.94 -22.18
C ASN A 291 -15.95 16.56 -21.72
N ASP A 292 -16.56 16.46 -20.54
CA ASP A 292 -17.13 15.20 -20.06
C ASP A 292 -18.41 14.84 -20.82
N LYS A 293 -18.30 13.85 -21.71
CA LYS A 293 -19.41 13.31 -22.50
C LYS A 293 -20.08 12.10 -21.86
N ARG A 294 -19.59 11.62 -20.72
CA ARG A 294 -20.03 10.35 -20.12
C ARG A 294 -21.39 10.46 -19.44
N ASN A 295 -21.84 11.69 -19.14
CA ASN A 295 -23.08 11.97 -18.41
C ASN A 295 -23.17 11.22 -17.07
N ILE A 296 -22.02 11.00 -16.42
CA ILE A 296 -21.95 10.35 -15.11
C ILE A 296 -22.01 11.44 -14.05
N MET A 297 -23.09 11.42 -13.27
CA MET A 297 -23.27 12.26 -12.10
C MET A 297 -23.43 11.35 -10.89
N GLU A 298 -22.62 11.58 -9.88
CA GLU A 298 -22.87 11.02 -8.56
C GLU A 298 -23.99 11.78 -7.84
N ASP A 299 -24.31 11.38 -6.61
CA ASP A 299 -25.23 12.14 -5.78
C ASP A 299 -24.55 13.42 -5.28
N TYR A 300 -25.03 14.57 -5.75
CA TYR A 300 -24.54 15.88 -5.38
C TYR A 300 -25.42 16.60 -4.34
N ASN A 301 -26.40 15.92 -3.72
CA ASN A 301 -27.34 16.55 -2.79
C ASN A 301 -26.61 17.22 -1.61
N ASP A 302 -25.60 16.58 -1.03
CA ASP A 302 -24.81 17.13 0.07
C ASP A 302 -23.99 18.35 -0.38
N ILE A 303 -23.45 18.31 -1.60
CA ILE A 303 -22.73 19.43 -2.21
C ILE A 303 -23.67 20.61 -2.40
N ILE A 304 -24.80 20.40 -3.06
CA ILE A 304 -25.78 21.43 -3.37
C ILE A 304 -26.34 22.05 -2.09
N SER A 305 -26.66 21.25 -1.08
CA SER A 305 -27.20 21.74 0.19
C SER A 305 -26.18 22.53 1.02
N SER A 306 -24.87 22.31 0.80
CA SER A 306 -23.82 23.11 1.43
C SER A 306 -23.65 24.52 0.83
N ILE A 307 -24.17 24.75 -0.38
CA ILE A 307 -24.12 26.04 -1.08
C ILE A 307 -25.33 26.89 -0.69
N SER A 308 -25.15 28.22 -0.58
CA SER A 308 -26.23 29.15 -0.27
C SER A 308 -27.39 29.08 -1.29
N PRO A 309 -28.65 29.24 -0.86
CA PRO A 309 -29.83 29.08 -1.72
C PRO A 309 -29.80 29.91 -3.01
N ASP A 310 -29.20 31.10 -2.97
CA ASP A 310 -29.06 32.00 -4.12
C ASP A 310 -28.25 31.40 -5.27
N TYR A 311 -27.25 30.57 -4.94
CA TYR A 311 -26.34 29.95 -5.92
C TYR A 311 -26.72 28.51 -6.30
N GLN A 312 -27.57 27.84 -5.51
CA GLN A 312 -27.98 26.44 -5.78
C GLN A 312 -28.63 26.26 -7.16
N LYS A 313 -29.47 27.21 -7.58
CA LYS A 313 -30.13 27.16 -8.90
C LYS A 313 -29.12 27.28 -10.04
N ILE A 314 -28.11 28.14 -9.86
CA ILE A 314 -27.04 28.36 -10.86
C ILE A 314 -26.21 27.08 -10.98
N LEU A 315 -25.80 26.49 -9.85
CA LEU A 315 -25.04 25.25 -9.81
C LEU A 315 -25.78 24.11 -10.52
N LYS A 316 -27.05 23.86 -10.17
CA LYS A 316 -27.86 22.80 -10.80
C LYS A 316 -27.95 23.00 -12.30
N LYS A 317 -28.29 24.21 -12.74
CA LYS A 317 -28.41 24.54 -14.16
C LYS A 317 -27.08 24.36 -14.89
N SER A 318 -25.96 24.81 -14.33
CA SER A 318 -24.64 24.60 -14.93
C SER A 318 -24.30 23.12 -15.12
N LEU A 319 -24.67 22.26 -14.17
CA LEU A 319 -24.44 20.81 -14.27
C LEU A 319 -25.40 20.12 -15.25
N GLU A 320 -26.64 20.56 -15.34
CA GLU A 320 -27.64 20.10 -16.32
C GLU A 320 -27.22 20.46 -17.74
N ASP A 321 -26.80 21.71 -17.95
CA ASP A 321 -26.31 22.26 -19.23
C ASP A 321 -24.89 21.76 -19.59
N ASN A 322 -24.32 20.86 -18.79
CA ASN A 322 -22.96 20.31 -18.93
C ASN A 322 -21.89 21.40 -19.10
N LYS A 323 -22.00 22.50 -18.35
CA LYS A 323 -21.04 23.60 -18.32
C LYS A 323 -19.85 23.28 -17.42
N ARG A 324 -18.72 23.95 -17.70
CA ARG A 324 -17.53 23.92 -16.85
C ARG A 324 -17.16 25.32 -16.41
N ILE A 325 -17.30 25.61 -15.11
CA ILE A 325 -16.77 26.84 -14.51
C ILE A 325 -15.39 26.50 -13.92
N PRO A 326 -14.30 26.93 -14.56
CA PRO A 326 -12.94 26.55 -14.15
C PRO A 326 -12.48 27.37 -12.93
N GLN A 327 -11.61 26.80 -12.09
CA GLN A 327 -11.02 27.51 -10.93
C GLN A 327 -10.36 28.83 -11.33
N GLU A 328 -9.77 28.90 -12.53
CA GLU A 328 -9.09 30.07 -13.09
C GLU A 328 -10.02 31.28 -13.31
N ILE A 329 -11.35 31.12 -13.16
CA ILE A 329 -12.27 32.25 -13.12
C ILE A 329 -11.92 33.23 -11.99
N ILE A 330 -11.39 32.72 -10.87
CA ILE A 330 -10.73 33.46 -9.80
C ILE A 330 -9.23 33.50 -10.11
N ASN A 331 -8.80 34.58 -10.76
CA ASN A 331 -7.42 34.72 -11.21
C ASN A 331 -6.50 35.34 -10.14
N PHE A 332 -5.20 35.35 -10.42
CA PHE A 332 -4.19 35.90 -9.50
C PHE A 332 -4.42 37.37 -9.12
N LYS A 333 -4.95 38.21 -10.03
CA LYS A 333 -5.22 39.63 -9.70
C LYS A 333 -6.29 39.73 -8.61
N TRP A 334 -7.36 38.94 -8.76
CA TRP A 334 -8.41 38.87 -7.75
C TRP A 334 -7.84 38.39 -6.41
N LEU A 335 -7.03 37.33 -6.41
CA LEU A 335 -6.39 36.82 -5.19
C LEU A 335 -5.52 37.87 -4.51
N LYS A 336 -4.73 38.63 -5.27
CA LYS A 336 -3.86 39.68 -4.73
C LYS A 336 -4.64 40.82 -4.06
N GLU A 337 -5.84 41.10 -4.53
CA GLU A 337 -6.71 42.15 -3.98
C GLU A 337 -7.51 41.69 -2.75
N HIS A 338 -7.72 40.38 -2.57
CA HIS A 338 -8.71 39.84 -1.62
C HIS A 338 -8.12 38.84 -0.60
N MET A 339 -6.84 38.49 -0.71
CA MET A 339 -6.15 37.69 0.29
C MET A 339 -5.38 38.58 1.26
N GLU A 340 -5.35 38.18 2.52
CA GLU A 340 -4.63 38.86 3.61
C GLU A 340 -3.51 38.02 4.18
#